data_AF-A0A917DAH3-F1
#
_entry.id   AF-A0A917DAH3-F1
#
_cell.length_a   1.000
_cell.length_b   1.000
_cell.length_c   1.000
_cell.angle_alpha   90.00
_cell.angle_beta   90.00
_cell.angle_gamma   90.00
#
_symmetry.space_group_name_H-M   'P 1'
#
loop_
_entity.id
_entity.type
_entity.pdbx_description
1 polymer ?
#
loop_
_entity_poly.entity_id
_entity_poly.type
_entity_poly.pdbx_seq_one_letter_code
_entity_poly.pdbx_strand_id
1 'polypeptide(L)'
;MNQKIKSAIKSDYFKKFSIYGFGQFFNLVTPLLLIPYIVGVCGEENFGKVSIALALSFFLIVFIDYGSELVGVREVTINRNDQKGLQKILLTNLSSRFIILITLLIVSFLLIFAIPYLKEEFILFSFSLLVIVGQYLNQSWFLQGIDNINWISISTIVSKIIYVIGVLFLVTEKEDYIYVNLCFALGTIISNGIFTYLIFKKYNFNYQKIKKQEIKDFLQRDFKMFTSQIFVAIQLYSPVILVGFIGGNFMAGQYRIVEQIIITFKTYIFLFFNFTYPRVCHDIYEKPTKASKNWLIINSINVFFISFLMLIICFNAEFIINFFNSSNVNELSNLLKIAVLLPVLLAISIGLKQLVLGYNYQKQYVRATSVSVILSLILVIFMLPVLNLLGVFYSLIITEVIVIIFYLFCIRKRANLF
;
A
#
# COMPACT_ATOMS: atom_id res chain seq x y z
N MET A 1 -13.16 -25.29 27.94
CA MET A 1 -11.98 -24.53 27.44
C MET A 1 -11.63 -23.45 28.46
N ASN A 2 -10.55 -23.65 29.22
CA ASN A 2 -10.21 -22.88 30.44
C ASN A 2 -10.00 -21.38 30.20
N GLN A 3 -10.49 -20.54 31.12
CA GLN A 3 -10.30 -19.08 31.11
C GLN A 3 -8.81 -18.66 31.00
N LYS A 4 -7.89 -19.42 31.60
CA LYS A 4 -6.43 -19.21 31.49
C LYS A 4 -5.89 -19.39 30.06
N ILE A 5 -6.47 -20.31 29.28
CA ILE A 5 -6.08 -20.53 27.87
C ILE A 5 -6.61 -19.38 27.02
N LYS A 6 -7.84 -18.90 27.27
CA LYS A 6 -8.39 -17.72 26.59
C LYS A 6 -7.60 -16.44 26.91
N SER A 7 -7.15 -16.25 28.15
CA SER A 7 -6.35 -15.07 28.51
C SER A 7 -4.93 -15.11 27.93
N ALA A 8 -4.28 -16.28 27.90
CA ALA A 8 -2.97 -16.47 27.29
C ALA A 8 -2.99 -16.27 25.77
N ILE A 9 -4.00 -16.79 25.07
CA ILE A 9 -4.17 -16.57 23.62
C ILE A 9 -4.42 -15.09 23.31
N LYS A 10 -5.20 -14.40 24.16
CA LYS A 10 -5.49 -12.97 23.99
C LYS A 10 -4.27 -12.09 24.24
N SER A 11 -3.41 -12.42 25.20
CA SER A 11 -2.17 -11.67 25.46
C SER A 11 -1.15 -11.84 24.34
N ASP A 12 -1.02 -13.06 23.78
CA ASP A 12 -0.08 -13.33 22.69
C ASP A 12 -0.53 -12.67 21.37
N TYR A 13 -1.83 -12.66 21.08
CA TYR A 13 -2.40 -11.93 19.94
C TYR A 13 -2.18 -10.41 20.07
N PHE A 14 -2.43 -9.84 21.25
CA PHE A 14 -2.21 -8.41 21.48
C PHE A 14 -0.72 -8.05 21.33
N LYS A 15 0.18 -8.88 21.87
CA LYS A 15 1.63 -8.70 21.71
C LYS A 15 2.06 -8.72 20.24
N LYS A 16 1.56 -9.68 19.45
CA LYS A 16 1.83 -9.76 18.01
C LYS A 16 1.28 -8.56 17.24
N PHE A 17 0.08 -8.10 17.59
CA PHE A 17 -0.50 -6.89 17.01
C PHE A 17 0.34 -5.65 17.33
N SER A 18 0.77 -5.48 18.58
CA SER A 18 1.65 -4.36 18.96
C SER A 18 2.98 -4.40 18.22
N ILE A 19 3.60 -5.57 18.06
CA ILE A 19 4.85 -5.71 17.31
C ILE A 19 4.66 -5.37 15.83
N TYR A 20 3.59 -5.87 15.22
CA TYR A 20 3.27 -5.54 13.83
C TYR A 20 2.97 -4.05 13.63
N GLY A 21 2.18 -3.47 14.53
CA GLY A 21 1.87 -2.05 14.54
C GLY A 21 3.13 -1.20 14.68
N PHE A 22 4.09 -1.62 15.50
CA PHE A 22 5.39 -0.96 15.63
C PHE A 22 6.22 -1.04 14.34
N GLY A 23 6.22 -2.18 13.64
CA GLY A 23 6.84 -2.26 12.31
C GLY A 23 6.19 -1.32 11.29
N GLN A 24 4.86 -1.26 11.27
CA GLN A 24 4.11 -0.37 10.37
C GLN A 24 4.26 1.12 10.72
N PHE A 25 4.52 1.44 11.98
CA PHE A 25 4.82 2.80 12.40
C PHE A 25 6.05 3.36 11.67
N PHE A 26 7.10 2.56 11.45
CA PHE A 26 8.25 2.99 10.65
C PHE A 26 7.89 3.27 9.18
N ASN A 27 6.98 2.48 8.58
CA ASN A 27 6.50 2.76 7.23
C ASN A 27 5.78 4.11 7.12
N LEU A 28 5.14 4.56 8.20
CA LEU A 28 4.44 5.84 8.27
C LEU A 28 5.37 7.01 8.58
N VAL A 29 6.27 6.84 9.53
CA VAL A 29 7.15 7.92 10.01
C VAL A 29 8.26 8.21 9.02
N THR A 30 8.82 7.19 8.35
CA THR A 30 9.97 7.40 7.45
C THR A 30 9.70 8.44 6.35
N PRO A 31 8.59 8.38 5.59
CA PRO A 31 8.28 9.43 4.62
C PRO A 31 8.01 10.80 5.27
N LEU A 32 7.38 10.86 6.45
CA LEU A 32 7.13 12.13 7.15
C LEU A 32 8.43 12.80 7.60
N LEU A 33 9.49 12.03 7.86
CA LEU A 33 10.82 12.57 8.17
C LEU A 33 11.60 12.96 6.91
N LEU A 34 11.58 12.10 5.88
CA LEU A 34 12.46 12.27 4.72
C LEU A 34 11.92 13.25 3.68
N ILE A 35 10.60 13.35 3.48
CA ILE A 35 10.06 14.26 2.46
C ILE A 35 10.46 15.72 2.75
N PRO A 36 10.30 16.27 3.98
CA PRO A 36 10.78 17.63 4.29
C PRO A 36 12.25 17.87 3.94
N TYR A 37 13.09 16.88 4.23
CA TYR A 37 14.51 16.94 3.96
C TYR A 37 14.79 16.92 2.45
N ILE A 38 14.20 15.95 1.72
CA ILE A 38 14.38 15.80 0.28
C ILE A 38 13.83 17.03 -0.46
N VAL A 39 12.65 17.54 -0.09
CA VAL A 39 12.07 18.75 -0.70
C VAL A 39 12.94 19.97 -0.39
N GLY A 40 13.47 20.09 0.84
CA GLY A 40 14.36 21.19 1.22
C GLY A 40 15.68 21.20 0.44
N VAL A 41 16.27 20.04 0.17
CA VAL A 41 17.56 19.91 -0.55
C VAL A 41 17.39 19.89 -2.07
N CYS A 42 16.48 19.05 -2.57
CA CYS A 42 16.31 18.78 -4.00
C CYS A 42 15.24 19.65 -4.67
N GLY A 43 14.35 20.27 -3.89
CA GLY A 43 13.18 20.98 -4.39
C GLY A 43 12.02 20.05 -4.78
N GLU A 44 10.84 20.64 -4.94
CA GLU A 44 9.59 19.92 -5.25
C GLU A 44 9.65 19.20 -6.60
N GLU A 45 10.29 19.78 -7.60
CA GLU A 45 10.37 19.20 -8.94
C GLU A 45 11.16 17.88 -8.96
N ASN A 46 12.35 17.85 -8.36
CA ASN A 46 13.16 16.64 -8.27
C ASN A 46 12.49 15.61 -7.35
N PHE A 47 11.85 16.03 -6.25
CA PHE A 47 11.03 15.13 -5.45
C PHE A 47 9.86 14.53 -6.24
N GLY A 48 9.28 15.29 -7.17
CA GLY A 48 8.29 14.81 -8.13
C GLY A 48 8.82 13.70 -9.04
N LYS A 49 10.00 13.90 -9.64
CA LYS A 49 10.68 12.87 -10.44
C LYS A 49 10.89 11.57 -9.65
N VAL A 50 11.45 11.69 -8.44
CA VAL A 50 11.66 10.59 -7.48
C VAL A 50 10.36 9.83 -7.25
N SER A 51 9.28 10.58 -6.99
CA SER A 51 7.96 10.03 -6.64
C SER A 51 7.31 9.30 -7.81
N ILE A 52 7.42 9.84 -9.02
CA ILE A 52 6.92 9.19 -10.25
C ILE A 52 7.65 7.88 -10.49
N ALA A 53 8.99 7.88 -10.37
CA ALA A 53 9.80 6.69 -10.58
C ALA A 53 9.54 5.60 -9.52
N LEU A 54 9.33 5.98 -8.25
CA LEU A 54 8.88 5.06 -7.21
C LEU A 54 7.48 4.52 -7.46
N ALA A 55 6.54 5.36 -7.87
CA ALA A 55 5.16 4.94 -8.14
C ALA A 55 5.10 3.91 -9.28
N LEU A 56 5.89 4.11 -10.34
CA LEU A 56 6.04 3.12 -11.40
C LEU A 56 6.62 1.79 -10.88
N SER A 57 7.61 1.86 -10.00
CA SER A 57 8.20 0.67 -9.40
C SER A 57 7.22 -0.06 -8.47
N PHE A 58 6.45 0.67 -7.67
CA PHE A 58 5.40 0.11 -6.81
C PHE A 58 4.22 -0.46 -7.60
N PHE A 59 3.91 0.10 -8.77
CA PHE A 59 2.97 -0.51 -9.69
C PHE A 59 3.50 -1.87 -10.21
N LEU A 60 4.78 -1.93 -10.60
CA LEU A 60 5.42 -3.17 -11.08
C LEU A 60 5.57 -4.24 -9.99
N ILE A 61 5.69 -3.85 -8.71
CA ILE A 61 5.72 -4.77 -7.57
C ILE A 61 4.52 -5.71 -7.54
N VAL A 62 3.34 -5.27 -7.98
CA VAL A 62 2.14 -6.13 -7.97
C VAL A 62 2.27 -7.35 -8.88
N PHE A 63 3.04 -7.23 -9.96
CA PHE A 63 3.38 -8.36 -10.83
C PHE A 63 4.32 -9.33 -10.13
N ILE A 64 5.29 -8.82 -9.36
CA ILE A 64 6.17 -9.65 -8.55
C ILE A 64 5.41 -10.37 -7.44
N ASP A 65 4.48 -9.70 -6.76
CA ASP A 65 3.76 -10.34 -5.66
C ASP A 65 2.79 -11.41 -6.18
N TYR A 66 2.19 -11.20 -7.35
CA TYR A 66 1.34 -12.19 -8.02
C TYR A 66 0.25 -12.81 -7.11
N GLY A 67 -0.24 -12.06 -6.12
CA GLY A 67 -1.23 -12.54 -5.15
C GLY A 67 -0.69 -13.41 -4.01
N SER A 68 0.64 -13.51 -3.83
CA SER A 68 1.30 -14.26 -2.75
C SER A 68 0.84 -13.82 -1.35
N GLU A 69 0.62 -12.52 -1.15
CA GLU A 69 0.11 -11.93 0.10
C GLU A 69 -1.30 -12.41 0.49
N LEU A 70 -2.02 -13.07 -0.43
CA LEU A 70 -3.33 -13.69 -0.13
C LEU A 70 -3.26 -15.22 -0.27
N VAL A 71 -2.91 -15.72 -1.45
CA VAL A 71 -2.92 -17.16 -1.74
C VAL A 71 -1.75 -17.84 -1.03
N GLY A 72 -0.55 -17.28 -1.14
CA GLY A 72 0.66 -17.83 -0.52
C GLY A 72 0.56 -17.90 1.01
N VAL A 73 0.07 -16.85 1.66
CA VAL A 73 -0.18 -16.84 3.11
C VAL A 73 -1.10 -18.00 3.52
N ARG A 74 -2.19 -18.22 2.77
CA ARG A 74 -3.13 -19.32 3.02
C ARG A 74 -2.46 -20.68 2.85
N GLU A 75 -1.71 -20.90 1.77
CA GLU A 75 -1.04 -22.18 1.51
C GLU A 75 -0.02 -22.53 2.58
N VAL A 76 0.78 -21.54 3.00
CA VAL A 76 1.76 -21.71 4.08
C VAL A 76 1.06 -22.01 5.40
N THR A 77 -0.05 -21.34 5.70
CA THR A 77 -0.82 -21.57 6.92
C THR A 77 -1.35 -23.01 6.98
N ILE A 78 -1.91 -23.51 5.87
CA ILE A 78 -2.45 -24.89 5.78
C ILE A 78 -1.33 -25.92 5.94
N ASN A 79 -0.16 -25.67 5.37
CA ASN A 79 0.99 -26.59 5.38
C ASN A 79 2.02 -26.27 6.47
N ARG A 80 1.67 -25.48 7.49
CA ARG A 80 2.61 -24.94 8.49
C ARG A 80 3.42 -26.00 9.23
N ASN A 81 2.86 -27.20 9.38
CA ASN A 81 3.50 -28.33 10.06
C ASN A 81 4.21 -29.30 9.10
N ASP A 82 4.09 -29.11 7.78
CA ASP A 82 4.77 -29.92 6.76
C ASP A 82 5.96 -29.15 6.17
N GLN A 83 7.16 -29.46 6.66
CA GLN A 83 8.39 -28.80 6.21
C GLN A 83 8.68 -29.00 4.72
N LYS A 84 8.34 -30.18 4.15
CA LYS A 84 8.53 -30.43 2.71
C LYS A 84 7.52 -29.62 1.89
N GLY A 85 6.27 -29.55 2.37
CA GLY A 85 5.23 -28.70 1.79
C GLY A 85 5.64 -27.22 1.79
N LEU A 86 6.12 -26.70 2.93
CA LEU A 86 6.60 -25.32 3.05
C LEU A 86 7.76 -25.01 2.09
N GLN A 87 8.75 -25.90 2.01
CA GLN A 87 9.86 -25.77 1.08
C GLN A 87 9.37 -25.71 -0.37
N LYS A 88 8.45 -26.61 -0.75
CA LYS A 88 7.87 -26.66 -2.09
C LYS A 88 7.13 -25.36 -2.41
N ILE A 89 6.30 -24.86 -1.50
CA ILE A 89 5.53 -23.61 -1.68
C ILE A 89 6.49 -22.43 -1.88
N LEU A 90 7.47 -22.28 -0.99
CA LEU A 90 8.43 -21.17 -1.05
C LEU A 90 9.28 -21.22 -2.33
N LEU A 91 9.81 -22.38 -2.71
CA LEU A 91 10.62 -22.52 -3.92
C LEU A 91 9.81 -22.34 -5.21
N THR A 92 8.57 -22.85 -5.27
CA THR A 92 7.68 -22.66 -6.42
C THR A 92 7.37 -21.18 -6.59
N ASN A 93 7.07 -20.49 -5.49
CA ASN A 93 6.81 -19.06 -5.48
C ASN A 93 8.04 -18.26 -5.93
N LEU A 94 9.22 -18.49 -5.32
CA LEU A 94 10.47 -17.83 -5.71
C LEU A 94 10.81 -18.06 -7.18
N SER A 95 10.72 -19.31 -7.66
CA SER A 95 11.02 -19.65 -9.06
C SER A 95 10.07 -18.95 -10.04
N SER A 96 8.78 -18.86 -9.69
CA SER A 96 7.78 -18.18 -10.51
C SER A 96 8.02 -16.66 -10.53
N ARG A 97 8.25 -16.06 -9.36
CA ARG A 97 8.53 -14.62 -9.22
C ARG A 97 9.85 -14.22 -9.88
N PHE A 98 10.83 -15.11 -9.94
CA PHE A 98 12.10 -14.86 -10.63
C PHE A 98 11.92 -14.73 -12.15
N ILE A 99 11.09 -15.58 -12.76
CA ILE A 99 10.76 -15.47 -14.20
C ILE A 99 10.03 -14.15 -14.47
N ILE A 100 9.08 -13.79 -13.60
CA ILE A 100 8.37 -12.50 -13.71
C ILE A 100 9.36 -11.35 -13.55
N LEU A 101 10.25 -11.39 -12.57
CA LEU A 101 11.28 -10.36 -12.33
C LEU A 101 12.14 -10.12 -13.58
N ILE A 102 12.70 -11.18 -14.16
CA ILE A 102 13.51 -11.06 -15.38
C ILE A 102 12.69 -10.45 -16.51
N THR A 103 11.46 -10.92 -16.69
CA THR A 103 10.56 -10.41 -17.74
C THR A 103 10.28 -8.92 -17.55
N LEU A 104 9.96 -8.50 -16.33
CA LEU A 104 9.72 -7.10 -16.01
C LEU A 104 10.96 -6.24 -16.19
N LEU A 105 12.13 -6.68 -15.74
CA LEU A 105 13.38 -5.93 -15.91
C LEU A 105 13.68 -5.71 -17.40
N ILE A 106 13.50 -6.73 -18.24
CA ILE A 106 13.71 -6.61 -19.70
C ILE A 106 12.69 -5.62 -20.30
N VAL A 107 11.40 -5.78 -19.99
CA VAL A 107 10.35 -4.91 -20.52
C VAL A 107 10.52 -3.47 -20.06
N SER A 108 10.80 -3.24 -18.78
CA SER A 108 11.05 -1.92 -18.21
C SER A 108 12.29 -1.27 -18.82
N PHE A 109 13.37 -2.03 -19.02
CA PHE A 109 14.56 -1.52 -19.69
C PHE A 109 14.26 -1.06 -21.11
N LEU A 110 13.51 -1.85 -21.89
CA LEU A 110 13.08 -1.46 -23.24
C LEU A 110 12.19 -0.21 -23.23
N LEU A 111 11.26 -0.12 -22.26
CA LEU A 111 10.38 1.05 -22.11
C LEU A 111 11.14 2.33 -21.77
N ILE A 112 12.21 2.23 -20.97
CA ILE A 112 13.05 3.39 -20.63
C ILE A 112 13.65 4.01 -21.89
N PHE A 113 14.11 3.21 -22.85
CA PHE A 113 14.64 3.74 -24.11
C PHE A 113 13.57 4.17 -25.10
N ALA A 114 12.36 3.61 -25.02
CA ALA A 114 11.25 3.93 -25.91
C ALA A 114 10.55 5.25 -25.55
N ILE A 115 10.51 5.62 -24.27
CA ILE A 115 9.80 6.81 -23.78
C ILE A 115 10.81 7.93 -23.48
N PRO A 116 10.78 9.07 -24.21
CA PRO A 116 11.77 10.14 -24.06
C PRO A 116 11.96 10.62 -22.62
N TYR A 117 10.87 10.85 -21.90
CA TYR A 117 10.89 11.26 -20.49
C TYR A 117 11.63 10.27 -19.57
N LEU A 118 11.46 8.97 -19.78
CA LEU A 118 12.16 7.95 -18.99
C LEU A 118 13.65 7.89 -19.33
N LYS A 119 13.98 8.13 -20.61
CA LYS A 119 15.35 8.14 -21.11
C LYS A 119 16.15 9.32 -20.56
N GLU A 120 15.56 10.50 -20.47
CA GLU A 120 16.18 11.69 -19.88
C GLU A 120 16.60 11.44 -18.42
N GLU A 121 15.74 10.74 -17.66
CA GLU A 121 15.95 10.41 -16.26
C GLU A 121 16.47 8.97 -16.05
N PHE A 122 17.26 8.45 -17.01
CA PHE A 122 17.67 7.04 -17.08
C PHE A 122 18.21 6.48 -15.74
N ILE A 123 19.08 7.23 -15.07
CA ILE A 123 19.74 6.78 -13.83
C ILE A 123 18.70 6.63 -12.70
N LEU A 124 17.83 7.63 -12.53
CA LEU A 124 16.76 7.60 -11.54
C LEU A 124 15.84 6.40 -11.76
N PHE A 125 15.38 6.20 -12.99
CA PHE A 125 14.48 5.09 -13.33
C PHE A 125 15.17 3.75 -13.13
N SER A 126 16.45 3.63 -13.50
CA SER A 126 17.24 2.41 -13.28
C SER A 126 17.38 2.06 -11.79
N PHE A 127 17.67 3.04 -10.93
CA PHE A 127 17.70 2.82 -9.48
C PHE A 127 16.32 2.47 -8.91
N SER A 128 15.26 3.03 -9.47
CA SER A 128 13.89 2.70 -9.06
C SER A 128 13.52 1.24 -9.40
N LEU A 129 14.00 0.71 -10.53
CA LEU A 129 13.81 -0.71 -10.87
C LEU A 129 14.45 -1.68 -9.86
N LEU A 130 15.52 -1.26 -9.15
CA LEU A 130 16.11 -2.08 -8.08
C LEU A 130 15.14 -2.31 -6.91
N VAL A 131 14.14 -1.44 -6.72
CA VAL A 131 13.09 -1.64 -5.71
C VAL A 131 12.30 -2.92 -5.98
N ILE A 132 12.11 -3.28 -7.25
CA ILE A 132 11.42 -4.50 -7.67
C ILE A 132 12.23 -5.75 -7.27
N VAL A 133 13.56 -5.66 -7.32
CA VAL A 133 14.47 -6.72 -6.83
C VAL A 133 14.35 -6.86 -5.31
N GLY A 134 14.30 -5.75 -4.59
CA GLY A 134 14.06 -5.75 -3.13
C GLY A 134 12.73 -6.41 -2.77
N GLN A 135 11.68 -6.22 -3.58
CA GLN A 135 10.39 -6.86 -3.39
C GLN A 135 10.40 -8.35 -3.72
N TYR A 136 11.12 -8.79 -4.75
CA TYR A 136 11.29 -10.21 -5.06
C TYR A 136 11.86 -10.99 -3.86
N LEU A 137 12.82 -10.39 -3.16
CA LEU A 137 13.40 -10.93 -1.94
C LEU A 137 12.45 -10.86 -0.74
N ASN A 138 11.38 -10.07 -0.80
CA ASN A 138 10.44 -9.95 0.30
C ASN A 138 9.64 -11.25 0.50
N GLN A 139 9.80 -11.87 1.69
CA GLN A 139 9.07 -13.07 2.13
C GLN A 139 8.11 -12.79 3.29
N SER A 140 7.59 -11.56 3.38
CA SER A 140 6.53 -11.17 4.33
C SER A 140 5.37 -12.15 4.32
N TRP A 141 4.84 -12.49 3.14
CA TRP A 141 3.76 -13.46 2.97
C TRP A 141 4.06 -14.83 3.60
N PHE A 142 5.29 -15.34 3.44
CA PHE A 142 5.69 -16.61 4.03
C PHE A 142 5.75 -16.51 5.54
N LEU A 143 6.45 -15.49 6.06
CA LEU A 143 6.57 -15.20 7.48
C LEU A 143 5.19 -15.00 8.13
N GLN A 144 4.25 -14.38 7.42
CA GLN A 144 2.88 -14.18 7.87
C GLN A 144 2.12 -15.52 7.96
N GLY A 145 2.26 -16.40 6.98
CA GLY A 145 1.63 -17.73 6.99
C GLY A 145 2.15 -18.64 8.10
N ILE A 146 3.43 -18.53 8.46
CA ILE A 146 3.99 -19.22 9.64
C ILE A 146 3.82 -18.42 10.94
N ASP A 147 3.08 -17.32 10.92
CA ASP A 147 2.77 -16.43 12.06
C ASP A 147 4.04 -15.97 12.82
N ASN A 148 5.08 -15.62 12.05
CA ASN A 148 6.32 -15.01 12.53
C ASN A 148 6.37 -13.52 12.15
N ILE A 149 5.45 -12.76 12.74
CA ILE A 149 5.27 -11.34 12.46
C ILE A 149 6.44 -10.47 12.98
N ASN A 150 7.18 -10.98 13.95
CA ASN A 150 8.36 -10.31 14.50
C ASN A 150 9.43 -10.11 13.43
N TRP A 151 9.69 -11.13 12.60
CA TRP A 151 10.71 -11.03 11.54
C TRP A 151 10.28 -10.05 10.44
N ILE A 152 8.99 -9.98 10.13
CA ILE A 152 8.44 -8.97 9.19
C ILE A 152 8.73 -7.56 9.72
N SER A 153 8.46 -7.34 11.01
CA SER A 153 8.61 -6.04 11.65
C SER A 153 10.09 -5.62 11.72
N ILE A 154 10.98 -6.53 12.12
CA ILE A 154 12.43 -6.25 12.15
C ILE A 154 12.97 -5.99 10.75
N SER A 155 12.60 -6.80 9.75
CA SER A 155 13.00 -6.59 8.35
C SER A 155 12.59 -5.19 7.86
N THR A 156 11.35 -4.79 8.17
CA THR A 156 10.83 -3.47 7.82
C THR A 156 11.67 -2.37 8.48
N ILE A 157 11.88 -2.44 9.80
CA ILE A 157 12.64 -1.45 10.56
C ILE A 157 14.07 -1.32 10.01
N VAL A 158 14.77 -2.43 9.82
CA VAL A 158 16.14 -2.44 9.26
C VAL A 158 16.16 -1.78 7.88
N SER A 159 15.20 -2.13 7.01
CA SER A 159 15.12 -1.53 5.67
C SER A 159 14.93 -0.01 5.72
N LYS A 160 14.10 0.48 6.65
CA LYS A 160 13.82 1.92 6.81
C LYS A 160 14.98 2.67 7.46
N ILE A 161 15.69 2.06 8.40
CA ILE A 161 16.90 2.66 8.99
C ILE A 161 17.97 2.83 7.91
N ILE A 162 18.24 1.81 7.11
CA ILE A 162 19.20 1.90 5.99
C ILE A 162 18.77 2.99 5.01
N TYR A 163 17.47 3.04 4.66
CA TYR A 163 16.95 4.06 3.76
C TYR A 163 17.13 5.48 4.33
N VAL A 164 16.76 5.73 5.58
CA VAL A 164 16.88 7.05 6.23
C VAL A 164 18.34 7.48 6.32
N ILE A 165 19.22 6.60 6.81
CA ILE A 165 20.65 6.87 6.91
C ILE A 165 21.21 7.17 5.52
N GLY A 166 20.94 6.30 4.53
CA GLY A 166 21.42 6.49 3.17
C GLY A 166 21.01 7.82 2.56
N VAL A 167 19.75 8.24 2.72
CA VAL A 167 19.28 9.54 2.23
C VAL A 167 19.98 10.70 2.93
N LEU A 168 20.10 10.68 4.26
CA LEU A 168 20.74 11.78 5.00
C LEU A 168 22.24 11.95 4.70
N PHE A 169 22.92 10.88 4.29
CA PHE A 169 24.36 10.92 3.96
C PHE A 169 24.65 11.17 2.47
N LEU A 170 23.81 10.66 1.56
CA LEU A 170 24.06 10.73 0.11
C LEU A 170 23.30 11.85 -0.60
N VAL A 171 22.26 12.42 0.01
CA VAL A 171 21.41 13.44 -0.63
C VAL A 171 21.68 14.79 0.00
N THR A 172 22.76 15.43 -0.42
CA THR A 172 23.22 16.72 0.14
C THR A 172 23.05 17.88 -0.84
N GLU A 173 22.99 17.59 -2.14
CA GLU A 173 22.85 18.57 -3.21
C GLU A 173 21.61 18.31 -4.05
N LYS A 174 21.23 19.30 -4.87
CA LYS A 174 19.99 19.25 -5.65
C LYS A 174 19.97 18.08 -6.66
N GLU A 175 21.13 17.71 -7.20
CA GLU A 175 21.31 16.66 -8.21
C GLU A 175 21.32 15.25 -7.61
N ASP A 176 21.52 15.13 -6.29
CA ASP A 176 21.59 13.86 -5.57
C ASP A 176 20.23 13.16 -5.43
N TYR A 177 19.13 13.77 -5.91
CA TYR A 177 17.77 13.19 -5.83
C TYR A 177 17.67 11.78 -6.40
N ILE A 178 18.53 11.44 -7.37
CA ILE A 178 18.62 10.10 -7.95
C ILE A 178 18.92 9.03 -6.89
N TYR A 179 19.72 9.36 -5.88
CA TYR A 179 20.13 8.43 -4.83
C TYR A 179 19.01 8.13 -3.84
N VAL A 180 17.93 8.92 -3.79
CA VAL A 180 16.77 8.65 -2.93
C VAL A 180 16.20 7.25 -3.22
N ASN A 181 15.97 6.94 -4.50
CA ASN A 181 15.39 5.65 -4.89
C ASN A 181 16.41 4.51 -4.75
N LEU A 182 17.69 4.79 -4.96
CA LEU A 182 18.77 3.83 -4.70
C LEU A 182 18.82 3.44 -3.22
N CYS A 183 18.77 4.41 -2.31
CA CYS A 183 18.76 4.16 -0.86
C CYS A 183 17.55 3.33 -0.43
N PHE A 184 16.37 3.59 -1.01
CA PHE A 184 15.18 2.78 -0.77
C PHE A 184 15.38 1.34 -1.26
N ALA A 185 15.90 1.17 -2.48
CA ALA A 185 16.16 -0.13 -3.06
C ALA A 185 17.20 -0.92 -2.25
N LEU A 186 18.33 -0.32 -1.90
CA LEU A 186 19.37 -0.96 -1.09
C LEU A 186 18.84 -1.37 0.30
N GLY A 187 18.08 -0.49 0.97
CA GLY A 187 17.47 -0.83 2.26
C GLY A 187 16.56 -2.05 2.18
N THR A 188 15.74 -2.15 1.13
CA THR A 188 14.86 -3.30 0.92
C THR A 188 15.61 -4.55 0.48
N ILE A 189 16.57 -4.46 -0.45
CA ILE A 189 17.39 -5.59 -0.92
C ILE A 189 18.20 -6.19 0.23
N ILE A 190 18.92 -5.36 0.99
CA ILE A 190 19.79 -5.82 2.08
C ILE A 190 18.94 -6.50 3.16
N SER A 191 17.89 -5.82 3.63
CA SER A 191 17.04 -6.35 4.70
C SER A 191 16.32 -7.63 4.27
N ASN A 192 15.59 -7.59 3.16
CA ASN A 192 14.82 -8.75 2.68
C ASN A 192 15.72 -9.91 2.25
N GLY A 193 16.92 -9.63 1.72
CA GLY A 193 17.92 -10.63 1.40
C GLY A 193 18.42 -11.37 2.65
N ILE A 194 18.78 -10.64 3.71
CA ILE A 194 19.17 -11.21 5.00
C ILE A 194 18.04 -12.09 5.56
N PHE A 195 16.81 -11.57 5.60
CA PHE A 195 15.69 -12.33 6.14
C PHE A 195 15.31 -13.55 5.30
N THR A 196 15.43 -13.48 3.98
CA THR A 196 15.29 -14.65 3.10
C THR A 196 16.33 -15.70 3.43
N TYR A 197 17.61 -15.32 3.53
CA TYR A 197 18.68 -16.23 3.91
C TYR A 197 18.43 -16.87 5.28
N LEU A 198 17.99 -16.09 6.27
CA LEU A 198 17.64 -16.60 7.60
C LEU A 198 16.47 -17.59 7.56
N ILE A 199 15.49 -17.42 6.67
CA ILE A 199 14.40 -18.40 6.46
C ILE A 199 14.97 -19.72 5.95
N PHE A 200 15.80 -19.69 4.91
CA PHE A 200 16.44 -20.90 4.37
C PHE A 200 17.26 -21.64 5.44
N LYS A 201 18.04 -20.91 6.23
CA LYS A 201 18.84 -21.47 7.33
C LYS A 201 17.97 -22.04 8.46
N LYS A 202 16.94 -21.31 8.90
CA LYS A 202 16.09 -21.73 10.02
C LYS A 202 15.30 -23.00 9.71
N TYR A 203 14.86 -23.16 8.46
CA TYR A 203 14.05 -24.29 8.03
C TYR A 203 14.84 -25.36 7.28
N ASN A 204 16.18 -25.27 7.23
CA ASN A 204 17.05 -26.21 6.50
C ASN A 204 16.54 -26.49 5.07
N PHE A 205 16.07 -25.45 4.39
CA PHE A 205 15.58 -25.59 3.03
C PHE A 205 16.74 -25.71 2.05
N ASN A 206 16.66 -26.70 1.17
CA ASN A 206 17.63 -26.89 0.10
C ASN A 206 17.05 -26.38 -1.22
N TYR A 207 17.87 -25.75 -2.05
CA TYR A 207 17.45 -25.40 -3.41
C TYR A 207 17.17 -26.68 -4.20
N GLN A 208 15.90 -26.89 -4.52
CA GLN A 208 15.44 -27.99 -5.37
C GLN A 208 14.92 -27.42 -6.68
N LYS A 209 15.22 -28.09 -7.79
CA LYS A 209 14.76 -27.68 -9.11
C LYS A 209 13.24 -27.89 -9.20
N ILE A 210 12.50 -26.80 -9.29
CA ILE A 210 11.05 -26.82 -9.50
C ILE A 210 10.75 -27.16 -10.97
N LYS A 211 9.76 -28.02 -11.19
CA LYS A 211 9.37 -28.41 -12.55
C LYS A 211 8.68 -27.24 -13.25
N LYS A 212 8.90 -27.06 -14.56
CA LYS A 212 8.20 -26.02 -15.36
C LYS A 212 6.68 -26.10 -15.23
N GLN A 213 6.14 -27.31 -15.09
CA GLN A 213 4.71 -27.52 -14.90
C GLN A 213 4.20 -26.91 -13.59
N GLU A 214 4.95 -27.03 -12.49
CA GLU A 214 4.54 -26.48 -11.18
C GLU A 214 4.50 -24.94 -11.21
N ILE A 215 5.43 -24.32 -11.95
CA ILE A 215 5.43 -22.87 -12.20
C ILE A 215 4.20 -22.48 -13.02
N LYS A 216 3.90 -23.23 -14.09
CA LYS A 216 2.72 -22.96 -14.94
C LYS A 216 1.42 -23.10 -14.13
N ASP A 217 1.31 -24.14 -13.32
CA ASP A 217 0.14 -24.39 -12.48
C ASP A 217 -0.04 -23.27 -11.45
N PHE A 218 1.04 -22.82 -10.81
CA PHE A 218 1.05 -21.66 -9.91
C PHE A 218 0.52 -20.40 -10.61
N LEU A 219 1.10 -20.07 -11.78
CA LEU A 219 0.71 -18.86 -12.53
C LEU A 219 -0.76 -18.90 -12.97
N GLN A 220 -1.25 -20.05 -13.43
CA GLN A 220 -2.64 -20.21 -13.87
C GLN A 220 -3.63 -20.15 -12.71
N ARG A 221 -3.32 -20.82 -11.61
CA ARG A 221 -4.19 -20.88 -10.43
C ARG A 221 -4.38 -19.51 -9.79
N ASP A 222 -3.29 -18.75 -9.68
CA ASP A 222 -3.29 -17.52 -8.88
C ASP A 222 -3.59 -16.26 -9.73
N PHE A 223 -3.70 -16.42 -11.06
CA PHE A 223 -3.95 -15.33 -12.01
C PHE A 223 -5.16 -14.46 -11.65
N LYS A 224 -6.28 -15.05 -11.21
CA LYS A 224 -7.49 -14.29 -10.85
C LYS A 224 -7.25 -13.35 -9.67
N MET A 225 -6.47 -13.80 -8.68
CA MET A 225 -6.12 -12.95 -7.53
C MET A 225 -5.12 -11.87 -7.95
N PHE A 226 -4.12 -12.22 -8.76
CA PHE A 226 -3.20 -11.26 -9.36
C PHE A 226 -3.95 -10.14 -10.12
N THR A 227 -4.90 -10.48 -11.00
CA THR A 227 -5.67 -9.47 -11.75
C THR A 227 -6.44 -8.50 -10.85
N SER A 228 -6.93 -8.96 -9.70
CA SER A 228 -7.62 -8.11 -8.73
C SER A 228 -6.65 -7.10 -8.10
N GLN A 229 -5.42 -7.52 -7.80
CA GLN A 229 -4.40 -6.66 -7.22
C GLN A 229 -3.90 -5.60 -8.20
N ILE A 230 -3.92 -5.86 -9.53
CA ILE A 230 -3.59 -4.85 -10.53
C ILE A 230 -4.51 -3.64 -10.41
N PHE A 231 -5.83 -3.84 -10.29
CA PHE A 231 -6.77 -2.72 -10.13
C PHE A 231 -6.47 -1.89 -8.88
N VAL A 232 -6.13 -2.56 -7.77
CA VAL A 232 -5.73 -1.87 -6.53
C VAL A 232 -4.44 -1.06 -6.75
N ALA A 233 -3.46 -1.63 -7.45
CA ALA A 233 -2.20 -0.95 -7.78
C ALA A 233 -2.44 0.31 -8.64
N ILE A 234 -3.29 0.19 -9.66
CA ILE A 234 -3.68 1.32 -10.52
C ILE A 234 -4.29 2.41 -9.65
N GLN A 235 -5.24 2.09 -8.78
CA GLN A 235 -5.89 3.08 -7.92
C GLN A 235 -4.89 3.80 -7.00
N LEU A 236 -3.86 3.11 -6.53
CA LEU A 236 -2.89 3.66 -5.60
C LEU A 236 -1.81 4.50 -6.27
N TYR A 237 -1.28 4.07 -7.41
CA TYR A 237 -0.06 4.64 -7.97
C TYR A 237 -0.31 5.46 -9.24
N SER A 238 -1.43 5.26 -9.94
CA SER A 238 -1.75 6.04 -11.14
C SER A 238 -1.90 7.55 -10.90
N PRO A 239 -2.43 8.06 -9.77
CA PRO A 239 -2.65 9.50 -9.63
C PRO A 239 -1.36 10.31 -9.74
N VAL A 240 -0.31 9.95 -8.99
CA VAL A 240 0.99 10.66 -9.08
C VAL A 240 1.67 10.48 -10.44
N ILE A 241 1.52 9.31 -11.07
CA ILE A 241 2.03 9.06 -12.42
C ILE A 241 1.34 9.97 -13.44
N LEU A 242 0.00 10.05 -13.41
CA LEU A 242 -0.79 10.91 -14.29
C LEU A 242 -0.50 12.38 -14.07
N VAL A 243 -0.36 12.81 -12.79
CA VAL A 243 0.06 14.18 -12.47
C VAL A 243 1.43 14.47 -13.06
N GLY A 244 2.39 13.55 -12.95
CA GLY A 244 3.72 13.72 -13.54
C GLY A 244 3.69 13.86 -15.06
N PHE A 245 2.96 12.97 -15.75
CA PHE A 245 2.92 12.97 -17.21
C PHE A 245 2.11 14.13 -17.81
N ILE A 246 1.06 14.61 -17.14
CA ILE A 246 0.17 15.65 -17.67
C ILE A 246 0.50 17.03 -17.09
N GLY A 247 0.71 17.13 -15.77
CA GLY A 247 0.97 18.37 -15.05
C GLY A 247 2.46 18.67 -14.80
N GLY A 248 3.34 17.73 -15.09
CA GLY A 248 4.79 17.88 -14.91
C GLY A 248 5.31 17.51 -13.52
N ASN A 249 6.64 17.44 -13.41
CA ASN A 249 7.34 16.98 -12.22
C ASN A 249 7.05 17.82 -10.98
N PHE A 250 6.99 19.14 -11.12
CA PHE A 250 6.72 20.06 -10.01
C PHE A 250 5.35 19.79 -9.37
N MET A 251 4.29 19.69 -10.18
CA MET A 251 2.96 19.33 -9.68
C MET A 251 2.93 17.94 -9.05
N ALA A 252 3.69 16.98 -9.57
CA ALA A 252 3.77 15.64 -8.98
C ALA A 252 4.43 15.66 -7.60
N GLY A 253 5.45 16.51 -7.40
CA GLY A 253 6.06 16.74 -6.08
C GLY A 253 5.06 17.31 -5.09
N GLN A 254 4.34 18.37 -5.48
CA GLN A 254 3.30 18.99 -4.66
C GLN A 254 2.16 18.03 -4.31
N TYR A 255 1.67 17.28 -5.30
CA TYR A 255 0.69 16.23 -5.09
C TYR A 255 1.17 15.23 -4.05
N ARG A 256 2.42 14.75 -4.18
CA ARG A 256 2.98 13.74 -3.29
C ARG A 256 3.11 14.22 -1.84
N ILE A 257 3.46 15.49 -1.62
CA ILE A 257 3.50 16.09 -0.27
C ILE A 257 2.11 15.97 0.40
N VAL A 258 1.07 16.44 -0.28
CA VAL A 258 -0.31 16.38 0.23
C VAL A 258 -0.79 14.94 0.39
N GLU A 259 -0.51 14.09 -0.61
CA GLU A 259 -0.89 12.68 -0.62
C GLU A 259 -0.26 11.91 0.55
N GLN A 260 0.99 12.20 0.93
CA GLN A 260 1.65 11.51 2.03
C GLN A 260 0.91 11.70 3.36
N ILE A 261 0.34 12.88 3.60
CA ILE A 261 -0.49 13.15 4.77
C ILE A 261 -1.73 12.25 4.73
N ILE A 262 -2.43 12.19 3.58
CA ILE A 262 -3.62 11.35 3.37
C ILE A 262 -3.31 9.86 3.59
N ILE A 263 -2.20 9.36 3.03
CA ILE A 263 -1.77 7.96 3.14
C ILE A 263 -1.53 7.56 4.60
N THR A 264 -1.05 8.48 5.43
CA THR A 264 -0.84 8.22 6.86
C THR A 264 -2.17 7.82 7.54
N PHE A 265 -3.25 8.54 7.24
CA PHE A 265 -4.59 8.22 7.76
C PHE A 265 -5.21 7.00 7.07
N LYS A 266 -5.00 6.85 5.76
CA LYS A 266 -5.46 5.68 5.02
C LYS A 266 -4.92 4.38 5.63
N THR A 267 -3.64 4.36 6.03
CA THR A 267 -3.01 3.22 6.71
C THR A 267 -3.70 2.93 8.04
N TYR A 268 -3.95 3.94 8.87
CA TYR A 268 -4.70 3.77 10.12
C TYR A 268 -6.10 3.19 9.86
N ILE A 269 -6.84 3.73 8.88
CA ILE A 269 -8.21 3.27 8.57
C ILE A 269 -8.20 1.80 8.13
N PHE A 270 -7.21 1.36 7.35
CA PHE A 270 -7.07 -0.05 6.99
C PHE A 270 -6.69 -0.95 8.17
N LEU A 271 -5.83 -0.49 9.08
CA LEU A 271 -5.51 -1.21 10.31
C LEU A 271 -6.76 -1.38 11.18
N PHE A 272 -7.54 -0.31 11.34
CA PHE A 272 -8.82 -0.35 12.03
C PHE A 272 -9.76 -1.38 11.39
N PHE A 273 -9.91 -1.36 10.06
CA PHE A 273 -10.71 -2.33 9.32
C PHE A 273 -10.30 -3.78 9.60
N ASN A 274 -9.00 -4.10 9.51
CA ASN A 274 -8.51 -5.46 9.74
C ASN A 274 -8.79 -5.95 11.16
N PHE A 275 -8.79 -5.04 12.15
CA PHE A 275 -9.09 -5.36 13.54
C PHE A 275 -10.59 -5.56 13.80
N THR A 276 -11.45 -4.71 13.25
CA THR A 276 -12.90 -4.75 13.53
C THR A 276 -13.67 -5.73 12.64
N TYR A 277 -13.18 -6.01 11.42
CA TYR A 277 -13.89 -6.82 10.44
C TYR A 277 -14.28 -8.23 10.94
N PRO A 278 -13.40 -9.01 11.59
CA PRO A 278 -13.77 -10.34 12.10
C PRO A 278 -14.94 -10.29 13.10
N ARG A 279 -14.98 -9.27 13.96
CA ARG A 279 -16.07 -9.06 14.93
C ARG A 279 -17.38 -8.73 14.23
N VAL A 280 -17.34 -7.89 13.20
CA VAL A 280 -18.52 -7.55 12.40
C VAL A 280 -19.10 -8.80 11.73
N CYS A 281 -18.25 -9.65 11.14
CA CYS A 281 -18.70 -10.92 10.55
C CYS A 281 -19.36 -11.85 11.58
N HIS A 282 -18.78 -11.96 12.77
CA HIS A 282 -19.35 -12.76 13.86
C HIS A 282 -20.73 -12.22 14.30
N ASP A 283 -20.82 -10.92 14.55
CA ASP A 283 -22.07 -10.29 14.98
C ASP A 283 -23.18 -10.47 13.91
N ILE A 284 -22.84 -10.33 12.62
CA ILE A 284 -23.77 -10.52 11.50
C ILE A 284 -24.29 -11.97 11.47
N TYR A 285 -23.40 -12.95 11.70
CA TYR A 285 -23.78 -14.36 11.73
C TYR A 285 -24.73 -14.69 12.89
N GLU A 286 -24.48 -14.16 14.09
CA GLU A 286 -25.34 -14.42 15.25
C GLU A 286 -26.69 -13.70 15.16
N LYS A 287 -26.68 -12.37 15.03
CA LYS A 287 -27.89 -11.52 15.09
C LYS A 287 -27.73 -10.29 14.19
N PRO A 288 -28.18 -10.36 12.92
CA PRO A 288 -27.96 -9.32 11.92
C PRO A 288 -28.41 -7.90 12.34
N THR A 289 -29.52 -7.79 13.08
CA THR A 289 -30.08 -6.51 13.53
C THR A 289 -29.27 -5.88 14.67
N LYS A 290 -28.77 -6.69 15.61
CA LYS A 290 -27.88 -6.21 16.69
C LYS A 290 -26.48 -5.88 16.13
N ALA A 291 -26.00 -6.67 15.17
CA ALA A 291 -24.74 -6.45 14.48
C ALA A 291 -24.69 -5.08 13.81
N SER A 292 -25.76 -4.73 13.10
CA SER A 292 -25.90 -3.46 12.39
C SER A 292 -25.81 -2.26 13.34
N LYS A 293 -26.45 -2.34 14.52
CA LYS A 293 -26.36 -1.30 15.56
C LYS A 293 -24.95 -1.20 16.15
N ASN A 294 -24.35 -2.32 16.52
CA ASN A 294 -22.97 -2.35 17.04
C ASN A 294 -21.96 -1.79 16.03
N TRP A 295 -22.08 -2.21 14.77
CA TRP A 295 -21.26 -1.73 13.67
C TRP A 295 -21.39 -0.21 13.50
N LEU A 296 -22.61 0.32 13.58
CA LEU A 296 -22.87 1.75 13.44
C LEU A 296 -22.21 2.54 14.58
N ILE A 297 -22.31 2.08 15.82
CA ILE A 297 -21.64 2.74 16.95
C ILE A 297 -20.12 2.76 16.76
N ILE A 298 -19.52 1.60 16.45
CA ILE A 298 -18.06 1.47 16.32
C ILE A 298 -17.53 2.31 15.17
N ASN A 299 -18.17 2.25 14.00
CA ASN A 299 -17.71 2.99 12.82
C ASN A 299 -18.04 4.48 12.90
N SER A 300 -19.15 4.88 13.53
CA SER A 300 -19.45 6.31 13.76
C SER A 300 -18.44 6.95 14.71
N ILE A 301 -17.98 6.24 15.76
CA ILE A 301 -16.90 6.72 16.62
C ILE A 301 -15.60 6.89 15.81
N ASN A 302 -15.27 5.94 14.94
CA ASN A 302 -14.07 6.03 14.09
C ASN A 302 -14.16 7.19 13.08
N VAL A 303 -15.31 7.36 12.43
CA VAL A 303 -15.55 8.49 11.52
C VAL A 303 -15.47 9.82 12.28
N PHE A 304 -16.05 9.91 13.47
CA PHE A 304 -15.93 11.10 14.32
C PHE A 304 -14.47 11.39 14.69
N PHE A 305 -13.72 10.37 15.10
CA PHE A 305 -12.30 10.50 15.43
C PHE A 305 -11.46 10.99 14.23
N ILE A 306 -11.65 10.40 13.05
CA ILE A 306 -10.97 10.82 11.83
C ILE A 306 -11.37 12.23 11.43
N SER A 307 -12.67 12.56 11.45
CA SER A 307 -13.15 13.92 11.14
C SER A 307 -12.59 14.96 12.10
N PHE A 308 -12.47 14.63 13.39
CA PHE A 308 -11.86 15.51 14.38
C PHE A 308 -10.36 15.77 14.08
N LEU A 309 -9.59 14.72 13.77
CA LEU A 309 -8.18 14.86 13.37
C LEU A 309 -8.03 15.63 12.06
N MET A 310 -8.89 15.37 11.09
CA MET A 310 -8.94 16.06 9.82
C MET A 310 -9.23 17.56 10.00
N LEU A 311 -10.13 17.90 10.91
CA LEU A 311 -10.42 19.29 11.27
C LEU A 311 -9.19 19.98 11.89
N ILE A 312 -8.45 19.30 12.78
CA ILE A 312 -7.18 19.81 13.32
C ILE A 312 -6.16 20.09 12.21
N ILE A 313 -6.03 19.18 11.24
CA ILE A 313 -5.12 19.35 10.08
C ILE A 313 -5.57 20.51 9.22
N CYS A 314 -6.88 20.66 8.98
CA CYS A 314 -7.43 21.76 8.18
C CYS A 314 -7.09 23.13 8.78
N PHE A 315 -7.23 23.29 10.09
CA PHE A 315 -6.88 24.53 10.79
C PHE A 315 -5.37 24.79 10.83
N ASN A 316 -4.54 23.73 10.85
CA ASN A 316 -3.08 23.85 10.90
C ASN A 316 -2.41 23.59 9.53
N ALA A 317 -3.16 23.69 8.43
CA ALA A 317 -2.69 23.27 7.11
C ALA A 317 -1.42 24.01 6.67
N GLU A 318 -1.32 25.31 6.93
CA GLU A 318 -0.14 26.12 6.59
C GLU A 318 1.09 25.67 7.39
N PHE A 319 0.95 25.45 8.70
CA PHE A 319 2.04 24.95 9.54
C PHE A 319 2.52 23.57 9.09
N ILE A 320 1.58 22.67 8.79
CA ILE A 320 1.88 21.30 8.34
C ILE A 320 2.58 21.33 6.98
N ILE A 321 2.11 22.13 6.03
CA ILE A 321 2.74 22.25 4.71
C ILE A 321 4.12 22.91 4.80
N ASN A 322 4.26 23.94 5.64
CA ASN A 322 5.55 24.57 5.87
C ASN A 322 6.60 23.61 6.46
N PHE A 323 6.18 22.65 7.28
CA PHE A 323 7.07 21.58 7.76
C PHE A 323 7.69 20.76 6.61
N PHE A 324 7.04 20.65 5.45
CA PHE A 324 7.58 19.97 4.28
C PHE A 324 8.51 20.84 3.42
N ASN A 325 8.87 22.05 3.86
CA ASN A 325 9.72 23.01 3.12
C ASN A 325 9.22 23.33 1.70
N SER A 326 7.90 23.36 1.50
CA SER A 326 7.31 23.66 0.19
C SER A 326 7.53 25.12 -0.21
N SER A 327 7.77 25.39 -1.49
CA SER A 327 7.94 26.75 -2.01
C SER A 327 6.63 27.56 -2.03
N ASN A 328 5.48 26.92 -2.25
CA ASN A 328 4.16 27.58 -2.32
C ASN A 328 3.23 27.14 -1.17
N VAL A 329 3.57 27.50 0.07
CA VAL A 329 2.83 27.08 1.28
C VAL A 329 1.34 27.40 1.21
N ASN A 330 0.95 28.59 0.72
CA ASN A 330 -0.46 29.01 0.65
C ASN A 330 -1.28 28.18 -0.35
N GLU A 331 -0.69 27.82 -1.48
CA GLU A 331 -1.37 27.04 -2.51
C GLU A 331 -1.54 25.58 -2.04
N LEU A 332 -0.45 24.97 -1.54
CA LEU A 332 -0.48 23.62 -1.00
C LEU A 332 -1.36 23.51 0.26
N SER A 333 -1.43 24.53 1.11
CA SER A 333 -2.31 24.50 2.28
C SER A 333 -3.78 24.51 1.85
N ASN A 334 -4.15 25.25 0.81
CA ASN A 334 -5.49 25.20 0.23
C ASN A 334 -5.80 23.84 -0.41
N LEU A 335 -4.85 23.23 -1.11
CA LEU A 335 -4.97 21.86 -1.61
C LEU A 335 -5.19 20.87 -0.45
N LEU A 336 -4.41 20.98 0.63
CA LEU A 336 -4.54 20.12 1.80
C LEU A 336 -5.91 20.26 2.46
N LYS A 337 -6.43 21.49 2.63
CA LYS A 337 -7.76 21.75 3.21
C LYS A 337 -8.88 21.00 2.47
N ILE A 338 -8.77 20.85 1.14
CA ILE A 338 -9.71 20.07 0.34
C ILE A 338 -9.42 18.57 0.45
N ALA A 339 -8.16 18.18 0.36
CA ALA A 339 -7.72 16.79 0.38
C ALA A 339 -8.04 16.07 1.71
N VAL A 340 -8.13 16.82 2.81
CA VAL A 340 -8.54 16.36 4.15
C VAL A 340 -9.95 15.71 4.16
N LEU A 341 -10.79 15.99 3.17
CA LEU A 341 -12.07 15.28 3.02
C LEU A 341 -11.89 13.79 2.65
N LEU A 342 -10.79 13.42 1.98
CA LEU A 342 -10.56 12.06 1.51
C LEU A 342 -10.46 11.04 2.65
N PRO A 343 -9.66 11.23 3.71
CA PRO A 343 -9.66 10.33 4.86
C PRO A 343 -11.03 10.16 5.54
N VAL A 344 -11.84 11.22 5.61
CA VAL A 344 -13.20 11.15 6.16
C VAL A 344 -14.08 10.23 5.31
N LEU A 345 -14.08 10.42 3.99
CA LEU A 345 -14.84 9.59 3.06
C LEU A 345 -14.35 8.13 3.08
N LEU A 346 -13.04 7.92 3.14
CA LEU A 346 -12.44 6.59 3.27
C LEU A 346 -12.87 5.88 4.56
N ALA A 347 -12.95 6.58 5.70
CA ALA A 347 -13.42 6.00 6.95
C ALA A 347 -14.87 5.50 6.83
N ILE A 348 -15.72 6.22 6.08
CA ILE A 348 -17.10 5.83 5.78
C ILE A 348 -17.13 4.64 4.81
N SER A 349 -16.42 4.74 3.67
CA SER A 349 -16.45 3.74 2.61
C SER A 349 -15.89 2.39 3.07
N ILE A 350 -14.81 2.42 3.87
CA ILE A 350 -14.19 1.22 4.46
C ILE A 350 -15.07 0.63 5.56
N GLY A 351 -15.74 1.47 6.35
CA GLY A 351 -16.77 1.01 7.28
C GLY A 351 -17.87 0.23 6.54
N LEU A 352 -18.44 0.82 5.48
CA LEU A 352 -19.49 0.19 4.66
C LEU A 352 -19.01 -1.08 3.98
N LYS A 353 -17.76 -1.11 3.51
CA LYS A 353 -17.12 -2.30 2.96
C LYS A 353 -17.16 -3.48 3.93
N GLN A 354 -17.05 -3.27 5.25
CA GLN A 354 -17.19 -4.35 6.24
C GLN A 354 -18.55 -5.04 6.14
N LEU A 355 -19.64 -4.27 5.98
CA LEU A 355 -20.99 -4.82 5.85
C LEU A 355 -21.18 -5.53 4.50
N VAL A 356 -20.72 -4.92 3.40
CA VAL A 356 -20.80 -5.54 2.07
C VAL A 356 -20.11 -6.91 2.07
N LEU A 357 -18.90 -6.99 2.61
CA LEU A 357 -18.17 -8.25 2.70
C LEU A 357 -18.79 -9.20 3.74
N GLY A 358 -19.25 -8.69 4.89
CA GLY A 358 -19.89 -9.48 5.95
C GLY A 358 -21.20 -10.14 5.50
N TYR A 359 -21.99 -9.47 4.65
CA TYR A 359 -23.18 -10.03 4.01
C TYR A 359 -22.89 -10.92 2.79
N ASN A 360 -21.61 -11.18 2.51
CA ASN A 360 -21.11 -11.99 1.40
C ASN A 360 -21.40 -11.42 0.00
N TYR A 361 -21.43 -10.09 -0.13
CA TYR A 361 -21.59 -9.37 -1.41
C TYR A 361 -20.26 -9.15 -2.14
N GLN A 362 -19.47 -10.22 -2.29
CA GLN A 362 -18.15 -10.17 -2.92
C GLN A 362 -18.21 -9.68 -4.38
N LYS A 363 -19.23 -10.10 -5.14
CA LYS A 363 -19.42 -9.67 -6.54
C LYS A 363 -19.68 -8.17 -6.64
N GLN A 364 -20.47 -7.62 -5.72
CA GLN A 364 -20.78 -6.19 -5.65
C GLN A 364 -19.54 -5.40 -5.25
N TYR A 365 -18.77 -5.88 -4.28
CA TYR A 365 -17.48 -5.29 -3.91
C TYR A 365 -16.54 -5.18 -5.11
N VAL A 366 -16.29 -6.30 -5.82
CA VAL A 366 -15.41 -6.31 -7.00
C VAL A 366 -15.89 -5.33 -8.07
N ARG A 367 -17.20 -5.31 -8.37
CA ARG A 367 -17.78 -4.37 -9.33
C ARG A 367 -17.60 -2.92 -8.91
N ALA A 368 -17.86 -2.59 -7.64
CA ALA A 368 -17.69 -1.24 -7.11
C ALA A 368 -16.24 -0.77 -7.27
N THR A 369 -15.28 -1.61 -6.87
CA THR A 369 -13.85 -1.29 -6.97
C THR A 369 -13.37 -1.14 -8.41
N SER A 370 -13.82 -2.00 -9.33
CA SER A 370 -13.43 -1.88 -10.74
C SER A 370 -13.98 -0.60 -11.36
N VAL A 371 -15.24 -0.27 -11.10
CA VAL A 371 -15.86 0.97 -11.58
C VAL A 371 -15.17 2.19 -10.97
N SER A 372 -14.84 2.17 -9.67
CA SER A 372 -14.18 3.29 -9.00
C SER A 372 -12.78 3.56 -9.58
N VAL A 373 -12.01 2.51 -9.88
CA VAL A 373 -10.68 2.67 -10.50
C VAL A 373 -10.80 3.33 -11.87
N ILE A 374 -11.67 2.80 -12.74
CA ILE A 374 -11.86 3.33 -14.10
C ILE A 374 -12.35 4.78 -14.04
N LEU A 375 -13.34 5.05 -13.18
CA LEU A 375 -13.88 6.40 -13.00
C LEU A 375 -12.81 7.37 -12.50
N SER A 376 -12.00 6.97 -11.51
CA SER A 376 -10.95 7.82 -10.96
C SER A 376 -9.92 8.22 -12.02
N LEU A 377 -9.50 7.27 -12.87
CA LEU A 377 -8.56 7.55 -13.96
C LEU A 377 -9.16 8.54 -14.97
N ILE A 378 -10.40 8.29 -15.39
CA ILE A 378 -11.10 9.16 -16.34
C ILE A 378 -11.20 10.57 -15.78
N LEU A 379 -11.70 10.72 -14.55
CA LEU A 379 -11.86 12.02 -13.91
C LEU A 379 -10.51 12.74 -13.75
N VAL A 380 -9.46 12.05 -13.32
CA VAL A 380 -8.12 12.67 -13.21
C VAL A 380 -7.62 13.17 -14.57
N ILE A 381 -7.75 12.37 -15.63
CA ILE A 381 -7.30 12.77 -16.98
C ILE A 381 -8.04 14.01 -17.50
N PHE A 382 -9.35 14.13 -17.23
CA PHE A 382 -10.15 15.26 -17.70
C PHE A 382 -10.08 16.50 -16.80
N MET A 383 -10.02 16.33 -15.47
CA MET A 383 -10.05 17.44 -14.52
C MET A 383 -8.67 18.05 -14.28
N LEU A 384 -7.58 17.26 -14.39
CA LEU A 384 -6.22 17.75 -14.16
C LEU A 384 -5.83 18.90 -15.13
N PRO A 385 -6.10 18.84 -16.44
CA PRO A 385 -5.77 19.95 -17.35
C PRO A 385 -6.56 21.24 -17.08
N VAL A 386 -7.76 21.13 -16.49
CA VAL A 386 -8.67 22.27 -16.29
C VAL A 386 -8.49 22.92 -14.92
N LEU A 387 -8.29 22.10 -13.88
CA LEU A 387 -8.26 22.52 -12.47
C LEU A 387 -6.92 22.25 -11.79
N ASN A 388 -5.89 21.82 -12.52
CA ASN A 388 -4.59 21.40 -11.98
C ASN A 388 -4.78 20.36 -10.84
N LEU A 389 -4.00 20.48 -9.76
CA LEU A 389 -4.04 19.55 -8.62
C LEU A 389 -5.39 19.53 -7.88
N LEU A 390 -6.16 20.61 -7.90
CA LEU A 390 -7.52 20.61 -7.35
C LEU A 390 -8.39 19.59 -8.08
N GLY A 391 -8.26 19.51 -9.41
CA GLY A 391 -8.96 18.53 -10.24
C GLY A 391 -8.69 17.09 -9.84
N VAL A 392 -7.46 16.78 -9.44
CA VAL A 392 -7.06 15.44 -8.98
C VAL A 392 -7.76 15.10 -7.66
N PHE A 393 -7.69 15.99 -6.67
CA PHE A 393 -8.34 15.74 -5.37
C PHE A 393 -9.86 15.68 -5.50
N TYR A 394 -10.49 16.54 -6.31
CA TYR A 394 -11.92 16.44 -6.60
C TYR A 394 -12.28 15.12 -7.29
N SER A 395 -11.48 14.67 -8.25
CA SER A 395 -11.67 13.38 -8.92
C SER A 395 -11.69 12.22 -7.92
N LEU A 396 -10.75 12.21 -6.98
CA LEU A 396 -10.66 11.21 -5.92
C LEU A 396 -11.86 11.30 -4.96
N ILE A 397 -12.26 12.51 -4.57
CA ILE A 397 -13.41 12.75 -3.68
C ILE A 397 -14.71 12.27 -4.33
N ILE A 398 -14.95 12.64 -5.58
CA ILE A 398 -16.14 12.25 -6.35
C ILE A 398 -16.20 10.73 -6.48
N THR A 399 -15.07 10.10 -6.80
CA THR A 399 -14.97 8.64 -6.89
C THR A 399 -15.36 7.99 -5.56
N GLU A 400 -14.85 8.50 -4.44
CA GLU A 400 -15.11 7.92 -3.12
C GLU A 400 -16.58 8.10 -2.69
N VAL A 401 -17.19 9.25 -2.99
CA VAL A 401 -18.62 9.49 -2.78
C VAL A 401 -19.47 8.49 -3.57
N ILE A 402 -19.12 8.21 -4.83
CA ILE A 402 -19.84 7.24 -5.67
C ILE A 402 -19.72 5.82 -5.09
N VAL A 403 -18.54 5.45 -4.57
CA VAL A 403 -18.34 4.16 -3.87
C VAL A 403 -19.24 4.06 -2.63
N ILE A 404 -19.33 5.13 -1.83
CA ILE A 404 -20.21 5.19 -0.65
C ILE A 404 -21.68 4.99 -1.07
N ILE A 405 -22.15 5.72 -2.08
CA ILE A 405 -23.52 5.60 -2.60
C ILE A 405 -23.81 4.18 -3.07
N PHE A 406 -22.87 3.58 -3.82
CA PHE A 406 -23.01 2.22 -4.31
C PHE A 406 -23.11 1.19 -3.17
N TYR A 407 -22.27 1.32 -2.13
CA TYR A 407 -22.33 0.43 -0.96
C TYR A 407 -23.63 0.61 -0.16
N LEU A 408 -24.09 1.85 0.05
CA LEU A 408 -25.37 2.12 0.71
C LEU A 408 -26.53 1.47 -0.04
N PHE A 409 -26.58 1.59 -1.37
CA PHE A 409 -27.59 0.94 -2.19
C PHE A 409 -27.57 -0.59 -2.07
N CYS A 410 -26.37 -1.19 -2.04
CA CYS A 410 -26.21 -2.63 -1.87
C CYS A 410 -26.72 -3.12 -0.51
N ILE A 411 -26.46 -2.38 0.57
CA ILE A 411 -26.81 -2.76 1.95
C ILE A 411 -28.31 -2.55 2.23
N ARG A 412 -28.90 -1.48 1.68
CA ARG A 412 -30.33 -1.14 1.88
C ARG A 412 -31.29 -2.25 1.45
N LYS A 413 -30.89 -3.13 0.52
CA LYS A 413 -31.70 -4.28 0.10
C LYS A 413 -31.92 -5.35 1.18
N ARG A 414 -31.14 -5.35 2.28
CA ARG A 414 -31.18 -6.43 3.29
C ARG A 414 -31.25 -5.93 4.72
N ALA A 415 -30.73 -4.74 4.98
CA ALA A 415 -30.78 -4.16 6.31
C ALA A 415 -31.85 -3.06 6.34
N ASN A 416 -32.83 -3.19 7.24
CA ASN A 416 -33.62 -2.06 7.76
C ASN A 416 -32.70 -1.16 8.61
N LEU A 417 -31.61 -0.69 8.03
CA LEU A 417 -30.58 0.13 8.66
C LEU A 417 -30.84 1.63 8.43
N PHE A 418 -31.86 1.96 7.63
CA PHE A 418 -32.33 3.32 7.35
C PHE A 418 -33.84 3.31 7.16
#